data_AF-A0A1G7E1M1-F1
#
_entry.id   AF-A0A1G7E1M1-F1
#
_cell.length_a   1.000
_cell.length_b   1.000
_cell.length_c   1.000
_cell.angle_alpha   90.00
_cell.angle_beta   90.00
_cell.angle_gamma   90.00
#
_symmetry.space_group_name_H-M   'P 1'
#
loop_
_entity.id
_entity.type
_entity.pdbx_description
1 polymer ?
#
loop_
_entity_poly.entity_id
_entity_poly.type
_entity_poly.pdbx_seq_one_letter_code
_entity_poly.pdbx_strand_id
1 'polypeptide(L)'
;MPVSPALYQDMPPLLADDIQRVHLAGYAEHLAHLSGQAPPVWAEAPEFFLTEPVYLGGPHSRERLLAEAPAAFRRRLLFCGPPLGKLFAILARQTV
;
A
#
# COMPACT_ATOMS: atom_id res chain seq x y z
N MET A 1 -10.51 7.29 10.55
CA MET A 1 -10.03 8.68 10.50
C MET A 1 -10.10 9.14 9.06
N PRO A 2 -10.65 10.31 8.73
CA PRO A 2 -10.69 10.77 7.35
C PRO A 2 -9.27 11.14 6.88
N VAL A 3 -8.72 10.41 5.92
CA VAL A 3 -7.56 10.86 5.13
C VAL A 3 -8.09 11.70 3.98
N SER A 4 -7.59 12.93 3.84
CA SER A 4 -7.98 13.80 2.74
C SER A 4 -7.63 13.16 1.39
N PRO A 5 -8.57 13.06 0.43
CA PRO A 5 -8.29 12.55 -0.90
C PRO A 5 -7.18 13.31 -1.64
N ALA A 6 -6.99 14.59 -1.33
CA ALA A 6 -5.94 15.42 -1.90
C ALA A 6 -4.51 14.85 -1.69
N LEU A 7 -4.32 13.91 -0.75
CA LEU A 7 -3.03 13.26 -0.50
C LEU A 7 -2.70 12.15 -1.50
N TYR A 8 -3.69 11.59 -2.18
CA TYR A 8 -3.51 10.42 -3.05
C TYR A 8 -4.24 10.51 -4.39
N GLN A 9 -5.07 11.53 -4.62
CA GLN A 9 -5.90 11.61 -5.82
C GLN A 9 -5.11 12.00 -7.06
N ASP A 10 -4.12 12.89 -6.92
CA ASP A 10 -3.29 13.32 -8.03
C ASP A 10 -2.23 12.28 -8.36
N MET A 11 -2.06 12.00 -9.66
CA MET A 11 -1.04 11.07 -10.13
C MET A 11 0.35 11.68 -9.90
N PRO A 12 1.26 10.98 -9.18
CA PRO A 12 2.62 11.45 -9.01
C PRO A 12 3.41 11.31 -10.33
N PRO A 13 4.55 12.03 -10.47
CA PRO A 13 5.49 11.75 -11.55
C PRO A 13 5.89 10.28 -11.57
N LEU A 14 5.98 9.70 -12.77
CA LEU A 14 6.30 8.29 -12.93
C LEU A 14 7.74 8.01 -12.47
N LEU A 15 7.89 7.27 -11.37
CA LEU A 15 9.19 6.90 -10.84
C LEU A 15 9.86 5.84 -11.71
N ALA A 16 11.19 5.94 -11.89
CA ALA A 16 11.95 4.98 -12.70
C ALA A 16 11.98 3.57 -12.08
N ASP A 17 12.05 3.50 -10.75
CA ASP A 17 12.01 2.25 -9.98
C ASP A 17 10.55 1.74 -9.90
N ASP A 18 10.35 0.51 -10.37
CA ASP A 18 9.05 -0.15 -10.45
C ASP A 18 8.49 -0.50 -9.07
N ILE A 19 9.33 -0.97 -8.15
CA ILE A 19 8.95 -1.25 -6.77
C ILE A 19 8.43 0.01 -6.10
N GLN A 20 9.14 1.14 -6.20
CA GLN A 20 8.71 2.42 -5.62
C GLN A 20 7.40 2.91 -6.23
N ARG A 21 7.26 2.78 -7.55
CA ARG A 21 6.05 3.14 -8.28
C ARG A 21 4.84 2.33 -7.80
N VAL A 22 4.97 1.00 -7.74
CA VAL A 22 3.93 0.10 -7.23
C VAL A 22 3.61 0.38 -5.76
N HIS A 23 4.62 0.71 -4.97
CA HIS A 23 4.46 1.07 -3.56
C HIS A 23 3.59 2.33 -3.38
N LEU A 24 3.72 3.33 -4.26
CA LEU A 24 2.88 4.53 -4.26
C LEU A 24 1.41 4.21 -4.55
N ALA A 25 1.13 3.38 -5.56
CA ALA A 25 -0.23 2.95 -5.86
C ALA A 25 -0.84 2.12 -4.71
N GLY A 26 -0.03 1.24 -4.10
CA GLY A 26 -0.43 0.50 -2.91
C GLY A 26 -0.81 1.42 -1.74
N TYR A 27 -0.06 2.51 -1.52
CA TYR A 27 -0.40 3.53 -0.52
C TYR A 27 -1.68 4.28 -0.86
N ALA A 28 -1.83 4.74 -2.09
CA ALA A 28 -3.00 5.50 -2.52
C ALA A 28 -4.30 4.71 -2.30
N GLU A 29 -4.33 3.45 -2.75
CA GLU A 29 -5.46 2.55 -2.53
C GLU A 29 -5.65 2.24 -1.03
N HIS A 30 -4.58 1.97 -0.29
CA HIS A 30 -4.67 1.65 1.13
C HIS A 30 -5.25 2.83 1.95
N LEU A 31 -4.82 4.06 1.68
CA LEU A 31 -5.32 5.27 2.34
C LEU A 31 -6.78 5.57 1.99
N ALA A 32 -7.17 5.36 0.73
CA ALA A 32 -8.56 5.47 0.29
C ALA A 32 -9.46 4.50 1.07
N HIS A 33 -9.07 3.23 1.14
CA HIS A 33 -9.81 2.20 1.89
C HIS A 33 -9.92 2.52 3.39
N LEU A 34 -8.83 2.98 4.03
CA LEU A 34 -8.86 3.39 5.44
C LEU A 34 -9.82 4.56 5.72
N SER A 35 -10.16 5.32 4.68
CA SER A 35 -11.07 6.48 4.76
C SER A 35 -12.48 6.19 4.22
N GLY A 36 -12.76 4.95 3.81
CA GLY A 36 -14.02 4.58 3.17
C GLY A 36 -14.25 5.25 1.81
N GLN A 37 -13.18 5.64 1.12
CA GLN A 37 -13.21 6.30 -0.18
C GLN A 37 -12.81 5.33 -1.31
N ALA A 38 -13.17 5.68 -2.54
CA ALA A 38 -12.71 4.96 -3.72
C ALA A 38 -11.21 5.22 -3.98
N PRO A 39 -10.43 4.20 -4.37
CA PRO A 39 -9.06 4.38 -4.83
C PRO A 39 -9.00 5.27 -6.08
N PRO A 40 -7.88 5.99 -6.31
CA PRO A 40 -7.73 6.81 -7.51
C PRO A 40 -7.53 5.92 -8.75
N VAL A 41 -8.11 6.36 -9.88
CA VAL A 41 -8.07 5.60 -11.15
C VAL A 41 -6.65 5.31 -11.62
N TRP A 42 -5.72 6.24 -11.42
CA TRP A 42 -4.32 6.06 -11.83
C TRP A 42 -3.66 4.87 -11.13
N ALA A 43 -4.07 4.53 -9.91
CA ALA A 43 -3.47 3.42 -9.17
C ALA A 43 -3.84 2.04 -9.77
N GLU A 44 -4.84 1.98 -10.64
CA GLU A 44 -5.25 0.77 -11.36
C GLU A 44 -4.52 0.61 -12.72
N ALA A 45 -3.70 1.58 -13.13
CA ALA A 45 -2.99 1.48 -14.40
C ALA A 45 -1.90 0.38 -14.37
N PRO A 46 -1.67 -0.34 -15.49
CA PRO A 46 -0.79 -1.53 -15.50
C PRO A 46 0.63 -1.27 -15.02
N GLU A 47 1.17 -0.07 -15.23
CA GLU A 47 2.50 0.34 -14.78
C GLU A 47 2.66 0.37 -13.26
N PHE A 48 1.57 0.27 -12.49
CA PHE A 48 1.56 0.22 -11.03
C PHE A 48 1.38 -1.21 -10.48
N PHE A 49 1.53 -2.22 -11.33
CA PHE A 49 1.52 -3.64 -10.96
C PHE A 49 2.85 -4.28 -11.34
N LEU A 50 3.39 -5.11 -10.45
CA LEU A 50 4.55 -5.93 -10.77
C LEU A 50 4.09 -7.15 -11.58
N THR A 51 4.99 -7.67 -12.42
CA THR A 51 4.77 -8.93 -13.14
C THR A 51 5.14 -10.15 -12.30
N GLU A 52 5.97 -9.97 -11.27
CA GLU A 52 6.46 -11.03 -10.40
C GLU A 52 6.36 -10.64 -8.91
N PRO A 53 6.16 -11.60 -7.99
CA PRO A 53 6.15 -11.35 -6.55
C PRO A 53 7.45 -10.76 -6.01
N VAL A 54 7.36 -9.62 -5.32
CA VAL A 54 8.46 -8.99 -4.58
C VAL A 54 8.17 -8.99 -3.09
N TYR A 55 9.16 -9.43 -2.30
CA TYR A 55 9.07 -9.51 -0.83
C TYR A 55 10.04 -8.51 -0.18
N LEU A 56 9.52 -7.46 0.44
CA LEU A 56 10.31 -6.39 1.07
C LEU A 56 10.64 -6.70 2.55
N GLY A 57 11.29 -7.84 2.79
CA GLY A 57 11.75 -8.21 4.12
C GLY A 57 13.04 -9.02 4.11
N GLY A 58 13.62 -9.22 5.30
CA GLY A 58 14.85 -10.00 5.46
C GLY A 58 14.66 -11.51 5.18
N PRO A 59 15.75 -12.29 5.30
CA PRO A 59 15.70 -13.75 5.20
C PRO A 59 14.58 -14.32 6.09
N HIS A 60 13.82 -15.29 5.58
CA HIS A 60 12.70 -15.95 6.27
C HIS A 60 11.44 -15.09 6.53
N SER A 61 11.33 -13.89 5.96
CA SER A 61 10.13 -13.05 6.13
C SER A 61 8.94 -13.41 5.22
N ARG A 62 9.14 -14.28 4.23
CA ARG A 62 8.17 -14.54 3.15
C ARG A 62 6.79 -14.97 3.65
N GLU A 63 6.74 -15.98 4.52
CA GLU A 63 5.47 -16.51 5.05
C GLU A 63 4.71 -15.45 5.84
N ARG A 64 5.43 -14.71 6.69
CA ARG A 64 4.88 -13.58 7.44
C ARG A 64 4.32 -12.50 6.51
N LEU A 65 5.08 -12.11 5.48
CA LEU A 65 4.67 -11.07 4.54
C LEU A 65 3.46 -11.49 3.67
N LEU A 66 3.34 -12.77 3.32
CA LEU A 66 2.14 -13.29 2.65
C LEU A 66 0.88 -13.11 3.52
N ALA A 67 1.01 -13.35 4.83
CA ALA A 67 -0.09 -13.20 5.78
C ALA A 67 -0.41 -11.73 6.08
N GLU A 68 0.62 -10.89 6.27
CA GLU A 68 0.47 -9.53 6.82
C GLU A 68 0.31 -8.43 5.77
N ALA A 69 0.76 -8.64 4.52
CA ALA A 69 0.72 -7.59 3.51
C ALA A 69 -0.74 -7.13 3.27
N PRO A 70 -1.03 -5.81 3.27
CA PRO A 70 -2.38 -5.33 3.03
C PRO A 70 -2.86 -5.67 1.62
N ALA A 71 -4.18 -5.83 1.46
CA ALA A 71 -4.79 -6.22 0.19
C ALA A 71 -4.37 -5.34 -1.01
N ALA A 72 -4.28 -4.02 -0.78
CA ALA A 72 -3.82 -3.04 -1.77
C ALA A 72 -2.40 -3.33 -2.29
N PHE A 73 -1.50 -3.84 -1.46
CA PHE A 73 -0.15 -4.20 -1.86
C PHE A 73 -0.11 -5.60 -2.48
N ARG A 74 -0.81 -6.58 -1.86
CA ARG A 74 -0.84 -7.98 -2.33
C ARG A 74 -1.33 -8.12 -3.77
N ARG A 75 -2.39 -7.40 -4.15
CA ARG A 75 -2.92 -7.46 -5.52
C ARG A 75 -1.96 -6.92 -6.59
N ARG A 76 -0.91 -6.21 -6.18
CA ARG A 76 0.18 -5.70 -7.04
C ARG A 76 1.44 -6.57 -6.97
N LEU A 77 1.34 -7.76 -6.39
CA LEU A 77 2.45 -8.68 -6.14
C LEU A 77 3.57 -8.08 -5.25
N LEU A 78 3.24 -7.05 -4.48
CA LEU A 78 4.16 -6.41 -3.54
C LEU A 78 3.83 -6.85 -2.11
N PHE A 79 4.74 -7.59 -1.49
CA PHE A 79 4.57 -8.14 -0.15
C PHE A 79 5.49 -7.40 0.83
N CYS A 80 4.92 -6.43 1.53
CA CYS A 80 5.61 -5.59 2.51
C CYS A 80 5.04 -5.78 3.91
N GLY A 81 5.80 -5.35 4.92
CA GLY A 81 5.29 -5.28 6.30
C GLY A 81 4.13 -4.28 6.43
N PRO A 82 3.51 -4.18 7.62
CA PRO A 82 2.37 -3.30 7.84
C PRO A 82 2.78 -1.83 7.57
N PRO A 83 2.24 -1.20 6.52
CA PRO A 83 2.47 0.22 6.30
C PRO A 83 1.82 1.02 7.44
N LEU A 84 2.27 2.25 7.68
CA LEU A 84 1.67 3.14 8.68
C LEU A 84 1.61 2.54 10.11
N GLY A 85 2.56 1.66 10.49
CA GLY A 85 2.53 0.96 11.77
C GLY A 85 2.35 1.85 13.02
N LYS A 86 2.87 3.09 13.00
CA LYS A 86 2.61 4.07 14.06
C LYS A 86 1.14 4.47 14.18
N LEU A 87 0.46 4.69 13.04
CA LEU A 87 -0.96 5.01 13.00
C LEU A 87 -1.78 3.84 13.56
N PHE A 88 -1.49 2.61 13.15
CA PHE A 88 -2.17 1.43 13.67
C PHE A 88 -1.97 1.26 15.18
N ALA A 89 -0.75 1.50 15.68
CA ALA A 89 -0.46 1.47 17.11
C ALA A 89 -1.26 2.54 17.90
N ILE A 90 -1.50 3.72 17.32
CA ILE A 90 -2.34 4.77 17.93
C ILE A 90 -3.80 4.34 17.94
N LEU A 91 -4.32 3.85 16.82
CA LEU A 91 -5.73 3.44 16.69
C LEU A 91 -6.09 2.30 17.65
N ALA A 92 -5.22 1.29 17.78
CA ALA A 92 -5.44 0.18 18.69
C ALA A 92 -5.54 0.60 20.17
N ARG A 93 -4.92 1.73 20.54
CA ARG A 93 -5.00 2.30 21.90
C ARG A 93 -6.28 3.12 22.14
N GLN A 94 -6.97 3.56 21.09
CA GLN A 94 -8.19 4.36 21.18
C GLN A 94 -9.47 3.51 21.28
N THR A 95 -9.36 2.20 21.04
CA THR A 95 -10.46 1.23 21.12
C THR A 95 -10.59 0.55 22.50
N VAL A 96 -9.98 1.13 23.54
CA VAL A 96 -10.08 0.69 24.95
C VAL A 96 -10.84 1.73 25.77
#